data_AF-A0A7K0EMM1-F1
#
_entry.id   AF-A0A7K0EMM1-F1
#
_cell.length_a   1.000
_cell.length_b   1.000
_cell.length_c   1.000
_cell.angle_alpha   90.00
_cell.angle_beta   90.00
_cell.angle_gamma   90.00
#
_symmetry.space_group_name_H-M   'P 1'
#
loop_
_entity.id
_entity.type
_entity.pdbx_description
1 polymer ?
#
loop_
_entity_poly.entity_id
_entity_poly.type
_entity_poly.pdbx_seq_one_letter_code
_entity_poly.pdbx_strand_id
1 'polypeptide(L)'
;MIKAIAYYRVSTDRQGKSGLGLEAQKEAVRLFANQQGYQVTAHFTEIESGRKNQRPQLLAALAQCRKHKATLIIAKLDRLGRNVAFIANLMESKVQFKAVDNPYADELMIHLLAAFAQHERKQISTRTKDALQAAIRRGVQLGKHGKEVQCHKEREAADEFAEQMRPMVQEIQRQGITTIRAMRDELNRRQVPTYRSTAQGWHIRTVHALLKRLDPLPH
;
A
#
# COMPACT_ATOMS: atom_id res chain seq x y z
N MET A 1 -35.65 2.93 9.00
CA MET A 1 -34.63 3.84 8.43
C MET A 1 -33.50 3.02 7.85
N ILE A 2 -32.99 3.41 6.68
CA ILE A 2 -31.88 2.71 6.01
C ILE A 2 -30.58 3.19 6.66
N LYS A 3 -29.70 2.28 7.07
CA LYS A 3 -28.41 2.66 7.66
C LYS A 3 -27.51 3.27 6.60
N ALA A 4 -26.87 4.37 6.93
CA ALA A 4 -25.92 5.05 6.06
C ALA A 4 -24.60 5.35 6.78
N ILE A 5 -23.56 5.53 5.99
CA ILE A 5 -22.24 5.97 6.42
C ILE A 5 -21.85 7.16 5.55
N ALA A 6 -21.47 8.26 6.17
CA ALA A 6 -21.08 9.47 5.46
C ALA A 6 -19.58 9.50 5.18
N TYR A 7 -19.21 9.93 3.98
CA TYR A 7 -17.84 10.14 3.55
C TYR A 7 -17.64 11.58 3.06
N TYR A 8 -16.63 12.23 3.64
CA TYR A 8 -16.24 13.61 3.36
C TYR A 8 -14.82 13.65 2.82
N ARG A 9 -14.54 14.64 1.98
CA ARG A 9 -13.19 14.89 1.49
C ARG A 9 -12.84 16.35 1.62
N VAL A 10 -11.63 16.61 2.06
CA VAL A 10 -11.09 17.95 2.19
C VAL A 10 -9.63 18.01 1.76
N SER A 11 -9.25 19.08 1.07
CA SER A 11 -7.88 19.30 0.59
C SER A 11 -7.11 20.15 1.60
N THR A 12 -5.89 19.73 1.95
CA THR A 12 -5.03 20.49 2.87
C THR A 12 -4.70 21.89 2.36
N ASP A 13 -4.62 22.09 1.04
CA ASP A 13 -4.24 23.38 0.43
C ASP A 13 -5.36 24.43 0.46
N ARG A 14 -6.64 24.00 0.53
CA ARG A 14 -7.79 24.91 0.58
C ARG A 14 -8.41 25.05 1.97
N GLN A 15 -7.89 24.34 2.97
CA GLN A 15 -8.46 24.33 4.32
C GLN A 15 -7.84 25.33 5.31
N GLY A 16 -6.82 26.09 4.89
CA GLY A 16 -6.16 27.06 5.77
C GLY A 16 -6.96 28.32 6.12
N LYS A 17 -8.24 28.49 5.72
CA LYS A 17 -8.93 29.79 5.96
C LYS A 17 -10.34 29.82 6.55
N SER A 18 -11.06 28.72 6.81
CA SER A 18 -12.38 28.89 7.48
C SER A 18 -13.12 27.68 8.05
N GLY A 19 -12.78 26.41 7.73
CA GLY A 19 -13.59 25.26 8.18
C GLY A 19 -14.98 25.12 7.53
N LEU A 20 -15.46 26.17 6.86
CA LEU A 20 -16.78 26.26 6.21
C LEU A 20 -17.04 25.19 5.15
N GLY A 21 -16.00 24.71 4.45
CA GLY A 21 -16.15 23.72 3.39
C GLY A 21 -16.48 22.30 3.88
N LEU A 22 -16.06 21.94 5.10
CA LEU A 22 -16.40 20.64 5.71
C LEU A 22 -17.78 20.70 6.37
N GLU A 23 -18.06 21.80 7.07
CA GLU A 23 -19.37 21.98 7.72
C GLU A 23 -20.50 22.06 6.69
N ALA A 24 -20.29 22.76 5.56
CA ALA A 24 -21.25 22.76 4.46
C ALA A 24 -21.47 21.35 3.87
N GLN A 25 -20.42 20.52 3.80
CA GLN A 25 -20.56 19.13 3.35
C GLN A 25 -21.33 18.27 4.35
N LYS A 26 -21.04 18.41 5.66
CA LYS A 26 -21.76 17.71 6.72
C LYS A 26 -23.24 18.08 6.72
N GLU A 27 -23.55 19.37 6.61
CA GLU A 27 -24.92 19.84 6.58
C GLU A 27 -25.67 19.36 5.34
N ALA A 28 -25.05 19.42 4.16
CA ALA A 28 -25.64 18.87 2.94
C ALA A 28 -25.95 17.36 3.06
N VAL A 29 -25.02 16.58 3.63
CA VAL A 29 -25.24 15.15 3.90
C VAL A 29 -26.35 14.93 4.91
N ARG A 30 -26.42 15.72 5.97
CA ARG A 30 -27.46 15.64 7.00
C ARG A 30 -28.85 15.90 6.40
N LEU A 31 -28.99 16.97 5.63
CA LEU A 31 -30.24 17.33 4.96
C LEU A 31 -30.67 16.23 3.98
N PHE A 32 -29.75 15.76 3.14
CA PHE A 32 -30.02 14.67 2.20
C PHE A 32 -30.42 13.37 2.91
N ALA A 33 -29.70 12.99 3.96
CA ALA A 33 -30.00 11.78 4.72
C ALA A 33 -31.40 11.84 5.35
N ASN A 34 -31.75 12.97 5.96
CA ASN A 34 -33.07 13.18 6.56
C ASN A 34 -34.19 13.14 5.50
N GLN A 35 -34.01 13.81 4.37
CA GLN A 35 -34.99 13.83 3.28
C GLN A 35 -35.25 12.46 2.68
N GLN A 36 -34.23 11.60 2.63
CA GLN A 36 -34.28 10.28 2.00
C GLN A 36 -34.47 9.13 3.01
N GLY A 37 -34.68 9.43 4.30
CA GLY A 37 -34.93 8.43 5.34
C GLY A 37 -33.71 7.57 5.73
N TYR A 38 -32.50 8.09 5.53
CA TYR A 38 -31.25 7.47 5.95
C TYR A 38 -30.88 7.85 7.39
N GLN A 39 -30.42 6.87 8.16
CA GLN A 39 -29.80 7.08 9.46
C GLN A 39 -28.28 6.99 9.31
N VAL A 40 -27.58 8.12 9.41
CA VAL A 40 -26.11 8.14 9.35
C VAL A 40 -25.54 7.62 10.67
N THR A 41 -24.82 6.51 10.61
CA THR A 41 -24.27 5.78 11.77
C THR A 41 -22.79 6.04 12.01
N ALA A 42 -22.06 6.44 10.98
CA ALA A 42 -20.63 6.73 11.04
C ALA A 42 -20.25 7.80 10.01
N HIS A 43 -19.16 8.51 10.31
CA HIS A 43 -18.63 9.61 9.50
C HIS A 43 -17.15 9.37 9.26
N PHE A 44 -16.73 9.46 8.00
CA PHE A 44 -15.33 9.30 7.58
C PHE A 44 -14.89 10.55 6.84
N THR A 45 -13.75 11.13 7.23
CA THR A 45 -13.23 12.34 6.60
C THR A 45 -11.84 12.06 6.07
N GLU A 46 -11.68 12.18 4.75
CA GLU A 46 -10.40 12.04 4.08
C GLU A 46 -9.72 13.40 3.95
N ILE A 47 -8.48 13.47 4.42
CA ILE A 47 -7.63 14.66 4.33
C ILE A 47 -6.60 14.42 3.23
N GLU A 48 -6.75 15.11 2.11
CA GLU A 48 -5.86 14.96 0.96
C GLU A 48 -4.68 15.94 1.10
N SER A 49 -3.56 15.43 1.63
CA SER A 49 -2.25 16.07 1.52
C SER A 49 -1.58 15.64 0.22
N GLY A 50 -1.03 16.59 -0.56
CA GLY A 50 -0.29 16.44 -1.81
C GLY A 50 0.04 15.02 -2.35
N ARG A 51 -0.16 14.84 -3.67
CA ARG A 51 0.29 13.74 -4.57
C ARG A 51 0.02 12.27 -4.18
N LYS A 52 -0.34 11.92 -2.93
CA LYS A 52 -0.60 10.53 -2.51
C LYS A 52 -2.11 10.25 -2.41
N ASN A 53 -2.59 9.39 -3.31
CA ASN A 53 -4.00 9.01 -3.49
C ASN A 53 -4.39 7.71 -2.75
N GLN A 54 -3.77 7.40 -1.60
CA GLN A 54 -3.97 6.08 -0.94
C GLN A 54 -5.32 5.91 -0.23
N ARG A 55 -6.02 7.01 0.08
CA ARG A 55 -7.42 7.06 0.53
C ARG A 55 -7.85 6.00 1.58
N PRO A 56 -7.18 5.91 2.73
CA PRO A 56 -7.47 4.90 3.75
C PRO A 56 -8.87 5.05 4.38
N GLN A 57 -9.38 6.28 4.51
CA GLN A 57 -10.68 6.53 5.17
C GLN A 57 -11.84 6.03 4.33
N LEU A 58 -11.71 6.13 3.00
CA LEU A 58 -12.69 5.54 2.09
C LEU A 58 -12.76 4.01 2.23
N LEU A 59 -11.61 3.33 2.29
CA LEU A 59 -11.57 1.88 2.44
C LEU A 59 -12.20 1.44 3.77
N ALA A 60 -11.94 2.19 4.84
CA ALA A 60 -12.57 1.98 6.14
C ALA A 60 -14.10 2.17 6.08
N ALA A 61 -14.57 3.24 5.41
CA ALA A 61 -15.99 3.48 5.20
C ALA A 61 -16.67 2.33 4.44
N LEU A 62 -16.05 1.84 3.36
CA LEU A 62 -16.57 0.70 2.58
C LEU A 62 -16.59 -0.60 3.39
N ALA A 63 -15.59 -0.84 4.23
CA ALA A 63 -15.58 -1.99 5.14
C ALA A 63 -16.74 -1.92 6.13
N GLN A 64 -17.01 -0.75 6.72
CA GLN A 64 -18.14 -0.54 7.62
C GLN A 64 -19.49 -0.68 6.91
N CYS A 65 -19.61 -0.15 5.69
CA CYS A 65 -20.82 -0.30 4.88
C CYS A 65 -21.15 -1.78 4.65
N ARG A 66 -20.13 -2.59 4.30
CA ARG A 66 -20.29 -4.04 4.12
C ARG A 66 -20.70 -4.74 5.41
N LYS A 67 -20.05 -4.40 6.52
CA LYS A 67 -20.36 -4.97 7.85
C LYS A 67 -21.79 -4.69 8.29
N HIS A 68 -22.27 -3.46 8.05
CA HIS A 68 -23.55 -3.00 8.56
C HIS A 68 -24.69 -3.01 7.53
N LYS A 69 -24.44 -3.53 6.31
CA LYS A 69 -25.34 -3.45 5.15
C LYS A 69 -25.87 -2.02 4.96
N ALA A 70 -24.96 -1.04 5.06
CA ALA A 70 -25.27 0.38 5.02
C ALA A 70 -24.91 1.01 3.68
N THR A 71 -25.65 2.05 3.30
CA THR A 71 -25.41 2.85 2.09
C THR A 71 -24.34 3.90 2.34
N LEU A 72 -23.37 4.04 1.44
CA LEU A 72 -22.36 5.08 1.52
C LEU A 72 -22.92 6.40 0.97
N ILE A 73 -22.97 7.46 1.79
CA ILE A 73 -23.35 8.81 1.35
C ILE A 73 -22.08 9.63 1.17
N ILE A 74 -21.85 10.10 -0.05
CA ILE A 74 -20.67 10.89 -0.43
C ILE A 74 -21.11 12.35 -0.56
N ALA A 75 -20.45 13.25 0.17
CA ALA A 75 -20.82 14.66 0.14
C ALA A 75 -20.55 15.32 -1.23
N LYS A 76 -19.39 15.01 -1.86
CA LYS A 76 -19.03 15.51 -3.19
C LYS A 76 -18.27 14.49 -4.04
N LEU A 77 -18.74 14.26 -5.26
CA LEU A 77 -18.02 13.59 -6.33
C LEU A 77 -17.15 14.62 -7.08
N ASP A 78 -15.97 14.90 -6.54
CA ASP A 78 -15.04 15.81 -7.20
C ASP A 78 -14.68 15.29 -8.62
N ARG A 79 -15.14 16.06 -9.62
CA ARG A 79 -15.01 15.89 -11.09
C ARG A 79 -14.77 14.45 -11.55
N LEU A 80 -15.87 13.83 -11.98
CA LEU A 80 -16.06 12.44 -12.44
C LEU A 80 -14.86 11.80 -13.19
N GLY A 81 -14.14 12.54 -14.05
CA GLY A 81 -13.01 12.01 -14.82
C GLY A 81 -11.72 11.69 -14.02
N ARG A 82 -11.45 12.35 -12.89
CA ARG A 82 -10.26 12.04 -12.05
C ARG A 82 -10.49 10.91 -11.05
N ASN A 83 -11.74 10.45 -10.93
CA ASN A 83 -12.18 9.49 -9.93
C ASN A 83 -12.49 8.12 -10.52
N VAL A 84 -11.97 7.83 -11.71
CA VAL A 84 -11.96 6.52 -12.37
C VAL A 84 -11.61 5.37 -11.40
N ALA A 85 -10.54 5.54 -10.61
CA ALA A 85 -10.13 4.55 -9.63
C ALA A 85 -11.10 4.39 -8.46
N PHE A 86 -11.72 5.50 -8.05
CA PHE A 86 -12.69 5.55 -6.98
C PHE A 86 -14.00 4.87 -7.35
N ILE A 87 -14.52 5.16 -8.54
CA ILE A 87 -15.73 4.55 -9.08
C ILE A 87 -15.51 3.04 -9.24
N ALA A 88 -14.36 2.62 -9.78
CA ALA A 88 -14.03 1.20 -9.89
C ALA A 88 -14.02 0.49 -8.53
N ASN A 89 -13.36 1.06 -7.51
CA ASN A 89 -13.32 0.47 -6.17
C ASN A 89 -14.71 0.42 -5.51
N LEU A 90 -15.55 1.43 -5.74
CA LEU A 90 -16.94 1.44 -5.28
C LEU A 90 -17.74 0.31 -5.91
N MET A 91 -17.64 0.14 -7.23
CA MET A 91 -18.31 -0.93 -7.97
C MET A 91 -17.86 -2.32 -7.50
N GLU A 92 -16.56 -2.54 -7.34
CA GLU A 92 -16.02 -3.80 -6.81
C GLU A 92 -16.51 -4.09 -5.39
N SER A 93 -16.74 -3.06 -4.57
CA SER A 93 -17.18 -3.23 -3.19
C SER A 93 -18.62 -3.73 -3.05
N LYS A 94 -19.44 -3.64 -4.11
CA LYS A 94 -20.89 -3.94 -4.12
C LYS A 94 -21.70 -3.19 -3.06
N VAL A 95 -21.17 -2.08 -2.56
CA VAL A 95 -21.86 -1.21 -1.60
C VAL A 95 -22.71 -0.22 -2.38
N GLN A 96 -23.99 -0.10 -2.02
CA GLN A 96 -24.82 0.98 -2.53
C GLN A 96 -24.27 2.31 -2.06
N PHE A 97 -24.17 3.29 -2.96
CA PHE A 97 -23.76 4.64 -2.60
C PHE A 97 -24.65 5.70 -3.23
N LYS A 98 -24.67 6.88 -2.62
CA LYS A 98 -25.38 8.07 -3.10
C LYS A 98 -24.48 9.29 -2.99
N ALA A 99 -24.45 10.10 -4.05
CA ALA A 99 -23.72 11.36 -4.06
C ALA A 99 -24.68 12.53 -3.84
N VAL A 100 -24.39 13.38 -2.86
CA VAL A 100 -25.26 14.52 -2.50
C VAL A 100 -25.20 15.63 -3.55
N ASP A 101 -24.04 15.85 -4.15
CA ASP A 101 -23.84 16.85 -5.20
C ASP A 101 -24.31 16.41 -6.59
N ASN A 102 -24.56 15.12 -6.77
CA ASN A 102 -25.19 14.59 -7.97
C ASN A 102 -26.22 13.51 -7.60
N PRO A 103 -27.43 13.93 -7.15
CA PRO A 103 -28.50 13.01 -6.74
C PRO A 103 -29.00 12.11 -7.88
N TYR A 104 -28.84 12.57 -9.12
CA TYR A 104 -29.21 11.87 -10.36
C TYR A 104 -28.05 11.06 -10.96
N ALA A 105 -26.92 10.94 -10.26
CA ALA A 105 -25.89 9.98 -10.64
C ALA A 105 -26.44 8.57 -10.40
N ASP A 106 -27.25 8.15 -11.36
CA ASP A 106 -27.94 6.87 -11.34
C ASP A 106 -26.94 5.74 -11.55
N GLU A 107 -27.31 4.54 -11.11
CA GLU A 107 -26.46 3.36 -11.15
C GLU A 107 -25.90 3.11 -12.56
N LEU A 108 -26.69 3.38 -13.59
CA LEU A 108 -26.30 3.31 -15.00
C LEU A 108 -25.21 4.31 -15.40
N MET A 109 -25.33 5.58 -14.99
CA MET A 109 -24.35 6.61 -15.32
C MET A 109 -22.99 6.29 -14.67
N ILE A 110 -23.04 5.76 -13.45
CA ILE A 110 -21.86 5.29 -12.73
C ILE A 110 -21.22 4.08 -13.41
N HIS A 111 -22.01 3.09 -13.86
CA HIS A 111 -21.51 1.94 -14.61
C HIS A 111 -20.81 2.36 -15.92
N LEU A 112 -21.40 3.32 -16.65
CA LEU A 112 -20.79 3.85 -17.87
C LEU A 112 -19.46 4.54 -17.58
N LEU A 113 -19.40 5.33 -16.51
CA LEU A 113 -18.15 5.97 -16.06
C LEU A 113 -17.11 4.94 -15.60
N ALA A 114 -17.53 3.87 -14.93
CA ALA A 114 -16.66 2.76 -14.51
C ALA A 114 -16.09 2.00 -15.72
N ALA A 115 -16.90 1.80 -16.77
CA ALA A 115 -16.45 1.19 -18.01
C ALA A 115 -15.42 2.07 -18.72
N PHE A 116 -15.67 3.39 -18.79
CA PHE A 116 -14.72 4.34 -19.37
C PHE A 116 -13.40 4.39 -18.59
N ALA A 117 -13.50 4.39 -17.26
CA ALA A 117 -12.41 4.25 -16.32
C ALA A 117 -11.51 3.03 -16.56
N GLN A 118 -12.14 1.86 -16.70
CA GLN A 118 -11.45 0.61 -16.97
C GLN A 118 -10.79 0.62 -18.35
N HIS A 119 -11.47 1.19 -19.35
CA HIS A 119 -10.95 1.35 -20.69
C HIS A 119 -9.69 2.24 -20.73
N GLU A 120 -9.71 3.39 -20.07
CA GLU A 120 -8.57 4.30 -19.98
C GLU A 120 -7.37 3.65 -19.28
N ARG A 121 -7.59 2.95 -18.15
CA ARG A 121 -6.55 2.16 -17.47
C ARG A 121 -5.92 1.11 -18.37
N LYS A 122 -6.75 0.39 -19.14
CA LYS A 122 -6.29 -0.61 -20.10
C LYS A 122 -5.45 0.04 -21.19
N GLN A 123 -5.87 1.17 -21.74
CA GLN A 123 -5.11 1.92 -22.74
C GLN A 123 -3.75 2.41 -22.21
N ILE A 124 -3.70 2.95 -20.98
CA ILE A 124 -2.43 3.36 -20.35
C ILE A 124 -1.51 2.14 -20.21
N SER A 125 -2.02 1.02 -19.68
CA SER A 125 -1.25 -0.22 -19.53
C SER A 125 -0.72 -0.73 -20.87
N THR A 126 -1.56 -0.73 -21.91
CA THR A 126 -1.16 -1.11 -23.27
C THR A 126 -0.05 -0.19 -23.78
N ARG A 127 -0.23 1.14 -23.70
CA ARG A 127 0.79 2.11 -24.15
C ARG A 127 2.11 1.95 -23.37
N THR A 128 2.06 1.68 -22.07
CA THR A 128 3.27 1.41 -21.27
C THR A 128 3.96 0.13 -21.73
N LYS A 129 3.20 -0.95 -21.98
CA LYS A 129 3.77 -2.20 -22.52
C LYS A 129 4.37 -1.99 -23.91
N ASP A 130 3.70 -1.25 -24.77
CA ASP A 130 4.17 -0.97 -26.13
C ASP A 130 5.46 -0.12 -26.09
N ALA A 131 5.51 0.90 -25.23
CA ALA A 131 6.71 1.70 -25.01
C ALA A 131 7.86 0.85 -24.45
N LEU A 132 7.56 -0.06 -23.51
CA LEU A 132 8.53 -0.99 -22.94
C LEU A 132 9.08 -1.95 -24.01
N GLN A 133 8.21 -2.53 -24.83
CA GLN A 133 8.58 -3.40 -25.94
C GLN A 133 9.37 -2.66 -27.02
N ALA A 134 9.03 -1.41 -27.31
CA ALA A 134 9.82 -0.56 -28.19
C ALA A 134 11.21 -0.27 -27.61
N ALA A 135 11.32 -0.03 -26.31
CA ALA A 135 12.61 0.16 -25.64
C ALA A 135 13.48 -1.13 -25.68
N ILE A 136 12.88 -2.30 -25.43
CA ILE A 136 13.56 -3.61 -25.57
C ILE A 136 14.07 -3.79 -27.02
N ARG A 137 13.22 -3.52 -28.02
CA ARG A 137 13.61 -3.59 -29.44
C ARG A 137 14.73 -2.62 -29.81
N ARG A 138 14.79 -1.45 -29.15
CA ARG A 138 15.89 -0.48 -29.26
C ARG A 138 17.15 -0.87 -28.46
N GLY A 139 17.15 -2.04 -27.81
CA GLY A 139 18.30 -2.55 -27.05
C GLY A 139 18.43 -2.02 -25.62
N VAL A 140 17.41 -1.31 -25.10
CA VAL A 140 17.44 -0.81 -23.72
C VAL A 140 17.29 -1.98 -22.74
N GLN A 141 18.32 -2.24 -21.94
CA GLN A 141 18.27 -3.24 -20.87
C GLN A 141 17.41 -2.75 -19.71
N LEU A 142 16.23 -3.34 -19.56
CA LEU A 142 15.31 -3.05 -18.46
C LEU A 142 15.79 -3.67 -17.15
N GLY A 143 15.72 -2.92 -16.06
CA GLY A 143 16.01 -3.44 -14.71
C GLY A 143 17.49 -3.56 -14.33
N LYS A 144 18.43 -3.18 -15.22
CA LYS A 144 19.88 -3.27 -14.95
C LYS A 144 20.32 -2.42 -13.76
N HIS A 145 19.94 -1.15 -13.75
CA HIS A 145 20.29 -0.21 -12.68
C HIS A 145 19.73 -0.60 -11.30
N GLY A 146 18.54 -1.21 -11.26
CA GLY A 146 17.94 -1.67 -10.01
C GLY A 146 18.62 -2.91 -9.44
N LYS A 147 18.95 -3.89 -10.29
CA LYS A 147 19.62 -5.12 -9.85
C LYS A 147 21.10 -4.90 -9.53
N GLU A 148 21.85 -4.14 -10.33
CA GLU A 148 23.28 -3.93 -10.08
C GLU A 148 23.50 -3.07 -8.83
N VAL A 149 22.88 -1.89 -8.76
CA VAL A 149 23.10 -0.95 -7.63
C VAL A 149 22.58 -1.52 -6.31
N GLN A 150 21.45 -2.22 -6.32
CA GLN A 150 20.88 -2.82 -5.11
C GLN A 150 21.63 -4.08 -4.68
N CYS A 151 22.09 -4.91 -5.62
CA CYS A 151 22.90 -6.10 -5.32
C CYS A 151 24.27 -5.71 -4.72
N HIS A 152 24.90 -4.65 -5.22
CA HIS A 152 26.17 -4.16 -4.66
C HIS A 152 26.00 -3.65 -3.22
N LYS A 153 25.00 -2.81 -2.95
CA LYS A 153 24.75 -2.29 -1.59
C LYS A 153 24.32 -3.38 -0.60
N GLU A 154 23.50 -4.33 -1.04
CA GLU A 154 23.11 -5.47 -0.19
C GLU A 154 24.28 -6.42 0.10
N ARG A 155 25.26 -6.51 -0.82
CA ARG A 155 26.48 -7.30 -0.62
C ARG A 155 27.43 -6.64 0.37
N GLU A 156 27.73 -5.35 0.20
CA GLU A 156 28.60 -4.59 1.11
C GLU A 156 28.06 -4.62 2.55
N ALA A 157 26.76 -4.36 2.74
CA ALA A 157 26.15 -4.40 4.06
C ALA A 157 26.13 -5.82 4.68
N ALA A 158 26.06 -6.88 3.86
CA ALA A 158 26.16 -8.26 4.35
C ALA A 158 27.60 -8.65 4.72
N ASP A 159 28.59 -8.08 4.06
CA ASP A 159 30.01 -8.29 4.35
C ASP A 159 30.42 -7.50 5.61
N GLU A 160 29.95 -6.25 5.78
CA GLU A 160 30.10 -5.48 7.03
C GLU A 160 29.48 -6.20 8.24
N PHE A 161 28.26 -6.73 8.08
CA PHE A 161 27.62 -7.52 9.13
C PHE A 161 28.42 -8.79 9.47
N ALA A 162 29.03 -9.43 8.47
CA ALA A 162 29.90 -10.57 8.72
C ALA A 162 31.10 -10.16 9.59
N GLU A 163 31.78 -9.07 9.26
CA GLU A 163 32.90 -8.54 10.05
C GLU A 163 32.51 -8.20 11.50
N GLN A 164 31.34 -7.59 11.70
CA GLN A 164 30.81 -7.32 13.05
C GLN A 164 30.62 -8.61 13.87
N MET A 165 30.27 -9.70 13.20
CA MET A 165 30.06 -11.02 13.81
C MET A 165 31.36 -11.81 14.03
N ARG A 166 32.48 -11.41 13.41
CA ARG A 166 33.80 -12.09 13.51
C ARG A 166 34.23 -12.38 14.96
N PRO A 167 34.26 -11.43 15.90
CA PRO A 167 34.71 -11.72 17.28
C PRO A 167 33.80 -12.73 17.99
N MET A 168 32.50 -12.69 17.72
CA MET A 168 31.54 -13.63 18.32
C MET A 168 31.71 -15.04 17.75
N VAL A 169 31.91 -15.16 16.44
CA VAL A 169 32.15 -16.45 15.79
C VAL A 169 33.46 -17.07 16.31
N GLN A 170 34.53 -16.28 16.41
CA GLN A 170 35.80 -16.74 16.96
C GLN A 170 35.69 -17.15 18.42
N GLU A 171 34.91 -16.43 19.23
CA GLU A 171 34.63 -16.82 20.61
C GLU A 171 33.91 -18.17 20.70
N ILE A 172 32.87 -18.37 19.89
CA ILE A 172 32.14 -19.65 19.85
C ILE A 172 33.06 -20.79 19.38
N GLN A 173 33.94 -20.54 18.41
CA GLN A 173 34.93 -21.51 17.95
C GLN A 173 35.95 -21.87 19.05
N ARG A 174 36.42 -20.89 19.84
CA ARG A 174 37.33 -21.13 20.98
C ARG A 174 36.68 -21.98 22.07
N GLN A 175 35.36 -21.93 22.19
CA GLN A 175 34.58 -22.80 23.09
C GLN A 175 34.41 -24.24 22.57
N GLY A 176 35.07 -24.59 21.45
CA GLY A 176 35.03 -25.94 20.85
C GLY A 176 33.84 -26.16 19.90
N ILE A 177 33.03 -25.14 19.65
CA ILE A 177 31.86 -25.22 18.76
C ILE A 177 32.30 -24.85 17.34
N THR A 178 32.72 -25.85 16.58
CA THR A 178 33.28 -25.66 15.22
C THR A 178 32.36 -26.13 14.10
N THR A 179 31.32 -26.92 14.40
CA THR A 179 30.38 -27.40 13.37
C THR A 179 29.31 -26.37 13.05
N ILE A 180 28.91 -26.30 11.78
CA ILE A 180 27.88 -25.35 11.30
C ILE A 180 26.54 -25.53 12.04
N ARG A 181 26.18 -26.78 12.37
CA ARG A 181 24.96 -27.09 13.11
C ARG A 181 25.03 -26.59 14.54
N ALA A 182 26.13 -26.88 15.24
CA ALA A 182 26.31 -26.43 16.62
C ALA A 182 26.44 -24.89 16.70
N MET A 183 27.08 -24.27 15.72
CA MET A 183 27.15 -22.81 15.58
C MET A 183 25.76 -22.18 15.39
N ARG A 184 24.91 -22.76 14.54
CA ARG A 184 23.51 -22.33 14.37
C ARG A 184 22.75 -22.41 15.70
N ASP A 185 22.84 -23.54 16.37
CA ASP A 185 22.13 -23.78 17.63
C ASP A 185 22.59 -22.80 18.70
N GLU A 186 23.89 -22.52 18.75
CA GLU A 186 24.47 -21.57 19.68
C GLU A 186 24.06 -20.11 19.37
N LEU A 187 24.06 -19.69 18.10
CA LEU A 187 23.60 -18.36 17.69
C LEU A 187 22.11 -18.15 17.97
N ASN A 188 21.29 -19.18 17.77
CA ASN A 188 19.87 -19.15 18.11
C ASN A 188 19.63 -19.14 19.63
N ARG A 189 20.41 -19.93 20.38
CA ARG A 189 20.36 -19.96 21.86
C ARG A 189 20.69 -18.60 22.46
N ARG A 190 21.66 -17.90 21.87
CA ARG A 190 22.06 -16.53 22.26
C ARG A 190 21.14 -15.42 21.71
N GLN A 191 20.09 -15.78 20.97
CA GLN A 191 19.13 -14.84 20.34
C GLN A 191 19.82 -13.75 19.49
N VAL A 192 20.90 -14.12 18.82
CA VAL A 192 21.66 -13.17 17.99
C VAL A 192 20.82 -12.80 16.76
N PRO A 193 20.61 -11.50 16.47
CA PRO A 193 19.84 -11.07 15.31
C PRO A 193 20.56 -11.43 14.01
N THR A 194 19.82 -11.89 13.01
CA THR A 194 20.33 -12.13 11.65
C THR A 194 20.32 -10.85 10.82
N TYR A 195 21.21 -10.73 9.84
CA TYR A 195 21.27 -9.61 8.89
C TYR A 195 19.89 -9.25 8.30
N ARG A 196 19.09 -10.26 7.94
CA ARG A 196 17.67 -10.07 7.62
C ARG A 196 16.87 -10.27 8.89
N SER A 197 16.43 -9.18 9.51
CA SER A 197 15.67 -9.16 10.78
C SER A 197 14.31 -9.87 10.73
N THR A 198 13.85 -10.25 9.54
CA THR A 198 12.59 -10.98 9.31
C THR A 198 12.73 -12.51 9.34
N ALA A 199 13.95 -13.06 9.41
CA ALA A 199 14.13 -14.50 9.54
C ALA A 199 13.88 -14.95 10.99
N GLN A 200 13.17 -16.05 11.18
CA GLN A 200 12.79 -16.62 12.48
C GLN A 200 13.97 -17.32 13.18
N GLY A 201 15.17 -16.71 13.12
CA GLY A 201 16.45 -17.23 13.62
C GLY A 201 17.46 -17.61 12.55
N TRP A 202 18.62 -18.06 12.99
CA TRP A 202 19.71 -18.58 12.18
C TRP A 202 19.36 -19.95 11.59
N HIS A 203 19.55 -20.09 10.28
CA HIS A 203 19.48 -21.36 9.56
C HIS A 203 20.88 -21.80 9.12
N ILE A 204 21.06 -23.11 8.87
CA ILE A 204 22.34 -23.70 8.44
C ILE A 204 22.94 -22.97 7.23
N ARG A 205 22.11 -22.64 6.23
CA ARG A 205 22.56 -21.90 5.02
C ARG A 205 23.07 -20.50 5.34
N THR A 206 22.44 -19.81 6.29
CA THR A 206 22.82 -18.46 6.71
C THR A 206 24.13 -18.47 7.49
N VAL A 207 24.34 -19.47 8.36
CA VAL A 207 25.60 -19.68 9.07
C VAL A 207 26.72 -20.05 8.09
N HIS A 208 26.46 -20.96 7.15
CA HIS A 208 27.45 -21.29 6.11
C HIS A 208 27.83 -20.06 5.26
N ALA A 209 26.86 -19.23 4.90
CA ALA A 209 27.11 -18.01 4.13
C ALA A 209 27.83 -16.93 4.94
N LEU A 210 27.65 -16.88 6.26
CA LEU A 210 28.42 -16.03 7.17
C LEU A 210 29.88 -16.50 7.24
N LEU A 211 30.10 -17.80 7.51
CA LEU A 211 31.44 -18.37 7.63
C LEU A 211 32.24 -18.25 6.33
N LYS A 212 31.61 -18.49 5.18
CA LYS A 212 32.23 -18.32 3.86
C LYS A 212 32.69 -16.88 3.59
N ARG A 213 32.05 -15.88 4.21
CA ARG A 213 32.46 -14.47 4.10
C ARG A 213 33.62 -14.14 5.04
N LEU A 214 33.63 -14.74 6.23
CA LEU A 214 34.65 -14.52 7.26
C LEU A 214 35.99 -15.18 6.93
N ASP A 215 35.93 -16.39 6.37
CA ASP A 215 37.07 -17.16 5.86
C ASP A 215 36.77 -17.58 4.42
N PRO A 216 37.09 -16.72 3.44
CA PRO A 216 37.11 -17.13 2.04
C PRO A 216 38.18 -18.23 1.90
N LEU A 217 37.76 -19.46 1.59
CA LEU A 217 38.68 -20.54 1.25
C LEU A 217 39.68 -20.03 0.19
N PRO A 218 41.00 -20.27 0.34
CA PRO A 218 41.93 -20.02 -0.74
C PRO A 218 41.50 -20.86 -1.96
N HIS A 219 41.43 -20.20 -3.12
CA HIS A 219 41.10 -20.83 -4.40
C HIS A 219 42.11 -21.91 -4.79
#